data_AF-A0A945J5A9-F1
#
_entry.id   AF-A0A945J5A9-F1
#
_cell.length_a   1.000
_cell.length_b   1.000
_cell.length_c   1.000
_cell.angle_alpha   90.00
_cell.angle_beta   90.00
_cell.angle_gamma   90.00
#
_symmetry.space_group_name_H-M   'P 1'
#
loop_
_entity.id
_entity.type
_entity.pdbx_description
1 polymer ?
#
loop_
_entity_poly.entity_id
_entity_poly.type
_entity_poly.pdbx_seq_one_letter_code
_entity_poly.pdbx_strand_id
1 'polypeptide(L)'
;MKVTKIFRDIRKILKLSKSNKKFKFPDTLLLNIYLGIMSFRRAEKLTQSAFYFSAFWIFVIVATSIFRENPIWSLELNNLGDYLAGTFAPLAVLWFIIGYFQQGKELQLQRQELALQRQEFNFLGKQAERQADTDERRAILEENANKPILVFEQANTTNTGIDTDIKLTIKFSNKGGPALNAEVTSTLGDIIDLKLVPTNNFYEDSESFYIIEFTTKNIAQLPIPITLDYSGSNQQLYRHKGFLSKDKTDNVAFFNAQKLIYSITVDASRGKEKGRNG
;
A
#
# COMPACT_ATOMS: atom_id res chain seq x y z
N MET A 1 -36.42 -35.43 -20.57
CA MET A 1 -36.19 -35.60 -22.03
C MET A 1 -36.99 -34.65 -22.95
N LYS A 2 -38.06 -33.96 -22.50
CA LYS A 2 -38.84 -32.99 -23.32
C LYS A 2 -38.16 -31.61 -23.50
N VAL A 3 -37.25 -31.20 -22.60
CA VAL A 3 -36.57 -29.89 -22.60
C VAL A 3 -35.60 -29.71 -23.78
N THR A 4 -34.89 -30.76 -24.18
CA THR A 4 -33.93 -30.70 -25.30
C THR A 4 -34.62 -30.65 -26.65
N LYS A 5 -35.84 -31.19 -26.77
CA LYS A 5 -36.66 -31.10 -27.99
C LYS A 5 -37.15 -29.67 -28.20
N ILE A 6 -37.68 -29.04 -27.15
CA ILE A 6 -38.13 -27.63 -27.18
C ILE A 6 -36.97 -26.68 -27.53
N PHE A 7 -35.78 -26.89 -26.95
CA PHE A 7 -34.59 -26.10 -27.31
C PHE A 7 -34.18 -26.25 -28.78
N ARG A 8 -34.32 -27.45 -29.34
CA ARG A 8 -33.97 -27.74 -30.75
C ARG A 8 -34.98 -27.10 -31.71
N ASP A 9 -36.25 -27.15 -31.34
CA ASP A 9 -37.34 -26.60 -32.14
C ASP A 9 -37.31 -25.06 -32.11
N ILE A 10 -37.04 -24.45 -30.95
CA ILE A 10 -36.82 -22.99 -30.84
C ILE A 10 -35.60 -22.56 -31.64
N ARG A 11 -34.50 -23.32 -31.60
CA ARG A 11 -33.29 -23.02 -32.39
C ARG A 11 -33.53 -23.15 -33.90
N LYS A 12 -34.36 -24.10 -34.33
CA LYS A 12 -34.81 -24.24 -35.72
C LYS A 12 -35.69 -23.06 -36.15
N ILE A 13 -36.65 -22.64 -35.31
CA ILE A 13 -37.53 -21.51 -35.58
C ILE A 13 -36.73 -20.20 -35.66
N LEU A 14 -35.74 -19.99 -34.77
CA LEU A 14 -34.80 -18.87 -34.84
C LEU A 14 -33.94 -18.88 -36.11
N LYS A 15 -33.50 -20.07 -36.57
CA LYS A 15 -32.73 -20.21 -37.82
C LYS A 15 -33.59 -19.94 -39.06
N LEU A 16 -34.86 -20.37 -39.04
CA LEU A 16 -35.80 -20.15 -40.14
C LEU A 16 -36.27 -18.69 -40.23
N SER A 17 -36.44 -18.01 -39.09
CA SER A 17 -36.70 -16.56 -39.03
C SER A 17 -35.57 -15.76 -39.67
N LYS A 18 -34.31 -16.13 -39.41
CA LYS A 18 -33.13 -15.45 -39.97
C LYS A 18 -32.99 -15.59 -41.50
N SER A 19 -33.64 -16.58 -42.11
CA SER A 19 -33.55 -16.84 -43.55
C SER A 19 -34.65 -16.16 -44.38
N ASN A 20 -35.71 -15.65 -43.75
CA ASN A 20 -36.84 -15.07 -44.47
C ASN A 20 -37.05 -13.61 -44.03
N LYS A 21 -36.41 -12.69 -44.77
CA LYS A 21 -36.33 -11.23 -44.52
C LYS A 21 -37.68 -10.48 -44.41
N LYS A 22 -38.83 -11.17 -44.39
CA LYS A 22 -40.17 -10.55 -44.37
C LYS A 22 -40.94 -10.67 -43.05
N PHE A 23 -40.45 -11.40 -42.04
CA PHE A 23 -41.15 -11.48 -40.75
C PHE A 23 -40.35 -10.81 -39.63
N LYS A 24 -40.50 -9.48 -39.51
CA LYS A 24 -40.17 -8.73 -38.29
C LYS A 24 -41.26 -8.98 -37.25
N PHE A 25 -41.34 -10.18 -36.67
CA PHE A 25 -41.89 -10.25 -35.32
C PHE A 25 -40.89 -9.56 -34.39
N PRO A 26 -41.32 -8.69 -33.47
CA PRO A 26 -40.39 -7.98 -32.62
C PRO A 26 -39.70 -9.00 -31.71
N ASP A 27 -38.44 -9.32 -32.02
CA ASP A 27 -37.59 -10.23 -31.25
C ASP A 27 -37.53 -9.85 -29.75
N THR A 28 -37.87 -8.59 -29.44
CA THR A 28 -38.02 -8.06 -28.08
C THR A 28 -39.22 -8.64 -27.33
N LEU A 29 -40.37 -8.94 -27.96
CA LEU A 29 -41.55 -9.45 -27.25
C LEU A 29 -41.34 -10.88 -26.77
N LEU A 30 -40.86 -11.77 -27.65
CA LEU A 30 -40.58 -13.16 -27.27
C LEU A 30 -39.45 -13.25 -26.25
N LEU A 31 -38.43 -12.37 -26.36
CA LEU A 31 -37.36 -12.27 -25.39
C LEU A 31 -37.87 -11.77 -24.02
N ASN A 32 -38.71 -10.75 -23.99
CA ASN A 32 -39.29 -10.21 -22.75
C ASN A 32 -40.21 -11.23 -22.07
N ILE A 33 -41.02 -11.96 -22.84
CA ILE A 33 -41.86 -13.05 -22.33
C ILE A 33 -40.99 -14.18 -21.79
N TYR A 34 -39.92 -14.57 -22.50
CA TYR A 34 -38.98 -15.59 -22.04
C TYR A 34 -38.26 -15.19 -20.75
N LEU A 35 -37.80 -13.94 -20.66
CA LEU A 35 -37.18 -13.38 -19.47
C LEU A 35 -38.17 -13.33 -18.29
N GLY A 36 -39.44 -12.98 -18.54
CA GLY A 36 -40.50 -13.02 -17.54
C GLY A 36 -40.79 -14.43 -17.01
N ILE A 37 -40.77 -15.45 -17.88
CA ILE A 37 -40.94 -16.84 -17.45
C ILE A 37 -39.72 -17.33 -16.64
N MET A 38 -38.52 -16.88 -17.01
CA MET A 38 -37.29 -17.21 -16.29
C MET A 38 -37.21 -16.52 -14.91
N SER A 39 -37.66 -15.27 -14.80
CA SER A 39 -37.72 -14.56 -13.52
C SER A 39 -38.74 -15.18 -12.57
N PHE A 40 -39.90 -15.64 -13.09
CA PHE A 40 -40.89 -16.37 -12.30
C PHE A 40 -40.33 -17.66 -11.68
N ARG A 41 -39.53 -18.43 -12.42
CA ARG A 41 -38.91 -19.66 -11.90
C ARG A 41 -37.84 -19.42 -10.84
N ARG A 42 -37.18 -18.27 -10.86
CA ARG A 42 -36.18 -17.87 -9.86
C ARG A 42 -36.78 -17.09 -8.69
N ALA A 43 -38.03 -16.65 -8.81
CA ALA A 43 -38.71 -15.91 -7.76
C ALA A 43 -38.96 -16.78 -6.52
N GLU A 44 -39.07 -16.14 -5.36
CA GLU A 44 -39.35 -16.83 -4.11
C GLU A 44 -40.76 -17.43 -4.14
N LYS A 45 -40.99 -18.48 -3.34
CA LYS A 45 -42.29 -19.16 -3.25
C LYS A 45 -43.44 -18.18 -2.98
N LEU A 46 -43.16 -17.13 -2.21
CA LEU A 46 -44.10 -16.08 -1.82
C LEU A 46 -44.48 -15.17 -3.01
N THR A 47 -43.52 -14.85 -3.88
CA THR A 47 -43.77 -14.11 -5.12
C THR A 47 -44.50 -14.98 -6.14
N GLN A 48 -44.17 -16.29 -6.22
CA GLN A 48 -44.86 -17.23 -7.10
C GLN A 48 -46.34 -17.38 -6.75
N SER A 49 -46.67 -17.52 -5.45
CA SER A 49 -48.07 -17.55 -4.99
C SER A 49 -48.83 -16.28 -5.36
N ALA A 50 -48.17 -15.13 -5.30
CA ALA A 50 -48.77 -13.85 -5.65
C ALA A 50 -49.11 -13.73 -7.13
N PHE A 51 -48.23 -14.23 -8.01
CA PHE A 51 -48.50 -14.32 -9.44
C PHE A 51 -49.68 -15.26 -9.73
N TYR A 52 -49.78 -16.42 -9.07
CA TYR A 52 -50.94 -17.31 -9.22
C TYR A 52 -52.24 -16.65 -8.75
N PHE A 53 -52.20 -15.99 -7.59
CA PHE A 53 -53.34 -15.22 -7.07
C PHE A 53 -53.73 -14.09 -8.03
N SER A 54 -52.74 -13.34 -8.55
CA SER A 54 -52.97 -12.26 -9.52
C SER A 54 -53.59 -12.79 -10.82
N ALA A 55 -53.10 -13.92 -11.33
CA ALA A 55 -53.63 -14.55 -12.54
C ALA A 55 -55.06 -15.05 -12.34
N PHE A 56 -55.34 -15.68 -11.18
CA PHE A 56 -56.68 -16.08 -10.80
C PHE A 56 -57.61 -14.87 -10.64
N TRP A 57 -57.14 -13.81 -10.00
CA TRP A 57 -57.89 -12.57 -9.80
C TRP A 57 -58.24 -11.90 -11.14
N ILE A 58 -57.27 -11.78 -12.06
CA ILE A 58 -57.50 -11.28 -13.42
C ILE A 58 -58.50 -12.18 -14.17
N PHE A 59 -58.40 -13.50 -14.02
CA PHE A 59 -59.37 -14.43 -14.63
C PHE A 59 -60.80 -14.18 -14.10
N VAL A 60 -60.96 -13.99 -12.79
CA VAL A 60 -62.25 -13.64 -12.17
C VAL A 60 -62.78 -12.33 -12.76
N ILE A 61 -61.94 -11.30 -12.86
CA ILE A 61 -62.32 -9.99 -13.42
C ILE A 61 -62.79 -10.12 -14.87
N VAL A 62 -62.06 -10.87 -15.69
CA VAL A 62 -62.42 -11.10 -17.09
C VAL A 62 -63.72 -11.89 -17.19
N ALA A 63 -63.88 -12.93 -16.38
CA ALA A 63 -65.10 -13.72 -16.34
C ALA A 63 -66.32 -12.86 -15.95
N THR A 64 -66.24 -12.10 -14.85
CA THR A 64 -67.33 -11.20 -14.43
C THR A 64 -67.61 -10.10 -15.45
N SER A 65 -66.61 -9.68 -16.22
CA SER A 65 -66.77 -8.70 -17.31
C SER A 65 -67.52 -9.26 -18.52
N ILE A 66 -67.33 -10.55 -18.85
CA ILE A 66 -67.98 -11.23 -19.99
C ILE A 66 -69.43 -11.60 -19.65
N PHE A 67 -69.69 -12.06 -18.42
CA PHE A 67 -71.03 -12.46 -17.97
C PHE A 67 -71.94 -11.28 -17.58
N ARG A 68 -71.47 -10.04 -17.74
CA ARG A 68 -72.22 -8.83 -17.39
C ARG A 68 -73.17 -8.45 -18.52
N GLU A 69 -74.45 -8.23 -18.19
CA GLU A 69 -75.49 -7.86 -19.16
C GLU A 69 -75.24 -6.48 -19.83
N ASN A 70 -74.61 -5.55 -19.10
CA ASN A 70 -74.22 -4.24 -19.61
C ASN A 70 -72.70 -4.15 -19.78
N PRO A 71 -72.19 -3.79 -20.98
CA PRO A 71 -70.75 -3.71 -21.20
C PRO A 71 -70.12 -2.66 -20.29
N ILE A 72 -68.93 -2.93 -19.78
CA ILE A 72 -68.19 -2.00 -18.89
C ILE A 72 -67.99 -0.62 -19.55
N TRP A 73 -67.89 -0.60 -20.88
CA TRP A 73 -67.76 0.60 -21.69
C TRP A 73 -69.01 1.49 -21.76
N SER A 74 -70.17 1.01 -21.30
CA SER A 74 -71.40 1.82 -21.22
C SER A 74 -71.61 2.47 -19.85
N LEU A 75 -70.67 2.30 -18.91
CA LEU A 75 -70.71 3.00 -17.62
C LEU A 75 -70.27 4.46 -17.77
N GLU A 76 -70.89 5.34 -16.98
CA GLU A 76 -70.36 6.69 -16.78
C GLU A 76 -68.92 6.63 -16.25
N LEU A 77 -68.13 7.65 -16.61
CA LEU A 77 -66.70 7.70 -16.33
C LEU A 77 -66.37 7.55 -14.83
N ASN A 78 -67.21 8.12 -13.96
CA ASN A 78 -67.05 8.01 -12.50
C ASN A 78 -67.26 6.57 -12.00
N ASN A 79 -68.32 5.91 -12.48
CA ASN A 79 -68.65 4.53 -12.12
C ASN A 79 -67.63 3.51 -12.70
N LEU A 80 -67.04 3.83 -13.85
CA LEU A 80 -65.92 3.06 -14.41
C LEU A 80 -64.69 3.15 -13.50
N GLY A 81 -64.39 4.35 -13.00
CA GLY A 81 -63.30 4.58 -12.05
C GLY A 81 -63.46 3.79 -10.76
N ASP A 82 -64.65 3.83 -10.14
CA ASP A 82 -64.95 3.11 -8.91
C ASP A 82 -64.85 1.58 -9.08
N TYR A 83 -65.32 1.06 -10.22
CA TYR A 83 -65.17 -0.35 -10.56
C TYR A 83 -63.70 -0.77 -10.68
N LEU A 84 -62.88 0.00 -11.40
CA LEU A 84 -61.46 -0.28 -11.56
C LEU A 84 -60.70 -0.15 -10.23
N ALA A 85 -60.99 0.88 -9.44
CA ALA A 85 -60.39 1.09 -8.14
C ALA A 85 -60.70 -0.06 -7.17
N GLY A 86 -61.97 -0.48 -7.08
CA GLY A 86 -62.37 -1.61 -6.24
C GLY A 86 -61.77 -2.94 -6.69
N THR A 87 -61.65 -3.14 -8.00
CA THR A 87 -61.16 -4.39 -8.59
C THR A 87 -59.64 -4.53 -8.50
N PHE A 88 -58.89 -3.43 -8.66
CA PHE A 88 -57.42 -3.45 -8.59
C PHE A 88 -56.86 -3.21 -7.18
N ALA A 89 -57.64 -2.66 -6.24
CA ALA A 89 -57.16 -2.41 -4.88
C ALA A 89 -56.58 -3.65 -4.16
N PRO A 90 -57.24 -4.84 -4.17
CA PRO A 90 -56.67 -6.03 -3.53
C PRO A 90 -55.35 -6.48 -4.16
N LEU A 91 -55.22 -6.33 -5.49
CA LEU A 91 -54.00 -6.66 -6.21
C LEU A 91 -52.86 -5.71 -5.84
N ALA A 92 -53.14 -4.41 -5.77
CA ALA A 92 -52.15 -3.40 -5.39
C ALA A 92 -51.63 -3.63 -3.97
N VAL A 93 -52.52 -3.90 -3.01
CA VAL A 93 -52.14 -4.19 -1.61
C VAL A 93 -51.28 -5.44 -1.50
N LEU A 94 -51.64 -6.51 -2.23
CA LEU A 94 -50.85 -7.74 -2.24
C LEU A 94 -49.41 -7.49 -2.71
N TRP A 95 -49.24 -6.80 -3.84
CA TRP A 95 -47.91 -6.51 -4.38
C TRP A 95 -47.12 -5.54 -3.51
N PHE A 96 -47.78 -4.60 -2.85
CA PHE A 96 -47.15 -3.70 -1.89
C PHE A 96 -46.56 -4.47 -0.69
N ILE A 97 -47.32 -5.38 -0.09
CA ILE A 97 -46.87 -6.18 1.07
C ILE A 97 -45.67 -7.06 0.68
N ILE A 98 -45.72 -7.70 -0.49
CA ILE A 98 -44.64 -8.54 -0.97
C ILE A 98 -43.38 -7.71 -1.24
N GLY A 99 -43.55 -6.56 -1.88
CA GLY A 99 -42.45 -5.61 -2.09
C GLY A 99 -41.79 -5.20 -0.78
N TYR A 100 -42.58 -4.93 0.26
CA TYR A 100 -42.07 -4.60 1.59
C TYR A 100 -41.24 -5.75 2.19
N PHE A 101 -41.72 -6.99 2.13
CA PHE A 101 -40.95 -8.14 2.61
C PHE A 101 -39.66 -8.37 1.82
N GLN A 102 -39.72 -8.21 0.50
CA GLN A 102 -38.55 -8.35 -0.36
C GLN A 102 -37.50 -7.27 -0.06
N GLN A 103 -37.93 -6.02 0.11
CA GLN A 103 -37.04 -4.92 0.53
C GLN A 103 -36.42 -5.19 1.90
N GLY A 104 -37.20 -5.71 2.86
CA GLY A 104 -36.69 -6.07 4.19
C GLY A 104 -35.60 -7.15 4.14
N LYS A 105 -35.79 -8.19 3.33
CA LYS A 105 -34.81 -9.25 3.13
C LYS A 105 -33.54 -8.73 2.46
N GLU A 106 -33.68 -7.89 1.44
CA GLU A 106 -32.56 -7.25 0.76
C GLU A 106 -31.72 -6.40 1.72
N LEU A 107 -32.37 -5.60 2.59
CA LEU A 107 -31.70 -4.83 3.63
C LEU A 107 -30.98 -5.72 4.66
N GLN A 108 -31.53 -6.88 5.02
CA GLN A 108 -30.87 -7.82 5.91
C GLN A 108 -29.60 -8.40 5.27
N LEU A 109 -29.67 -8.81 4.01
CA LEU A 109 -28.51 -9.31 3.27
C LEU A 109 -27.43 -8.22 3.12
N GLN A 110 -27.82 -7.00 2.77
CA GLN A 110 -26.89 -5.86 2.70
C GLN A 110 -26.23 -5.56 4.04
N ARG A 111 -26.96 -5.67 5.16
CA ARG A 111 -26.37 -5.51 6.51
C ARG A 111 -25.37 -6.60 6.85
N GLN A 112 -25.64 -7.85 6.46
CA GLN A 112 -24.71 -8.96 6.66
C GLN A 112 -23.43 -8.75 5.86
N GLU A 113 -23.55 -8.36 4.59
CA GLU A 113 -22.40 -8.06 3.74
C GLU A 113 -21.56 -6.90 4.30
N LEU A 114 -22.22 -5.83 4.75
CA LEU A 114 -21.53 -4.69 5.36
C LEU A 114 -20.84 -5.07 6.68
N ALA A 115 -21.41 -6.00 7.45
CA ALA A 115 -20.79 -6.50 8.66
C ALA A 115 -19.50 -7.30 8.37
N LEU A 116 -19.53 -8.16 7.34
CA LEU A 116 -18.36 -8.88 6.87
C LEU A 116 -17.28 -7.92 6.34
N GLN A 117 -17.68 -6.95 5.51
CA GLN A 117 -16.77 -5.94 4.98
C GLN A 117 -16.09 -5.13 6.09
N ARG A 118 -16.81 -4.76 7.15
CA ARG A 118 -16.21 -4.09 8.33
C ARG A 118 -15.20 -4.98 9.04
N GLN A 119 -15.47 -6.29 9.15
CA GLN A 119 -14.53 -7.23 9.76
C GLN A 119 -13.24 -7.34 8.95
N GLU A 120 -13.34 -7.39 7.61
CA GLU A 120 -12.18 -7.38 6.72
C GLU A 120 -11.38 -6.08 6.84
N PHE A 121 -12.04 -4.92 6.85
CA PHE A 121 -11.36 -3.64 7.06
C PHE A 121 -10.61 -3.57 8.38
N ASN A 122 -11.17 -4.12 9.47
CA ASN A 122 -10.47 -4.20 10.75
C ASN A 122 -9.23 -5.10 10.69
N PHE A 123 -9.30 -6.21 9.95
CA PHE A 123 -8.14 -7.09 9.74
C PHE A 123 -7.05 -6.40 8.92
N LEU A 124 -7.43 -5.71 7.84
CA LEU A 124 -6.52 -4.93 7.01
C LEU A 124 -5.84 -3.81 7.81
N GLY A 125 -6.59 -3.11 8.67
CA GLY A 125 -6.03 -2.09 9.56
C GLY A 125 -4.95 -2.65 10.49
N LYS A 126 -5.21 -3.81 11.12
CA LYS A 126 -4.21 -4.49 11.96
C LYS A 126 -2.99 -4.97 11.19
N GLN A 127 -3.18 -5.42 9.94
CA GLN A 127 -2.07 -5.84 9.10
C GLN A 127 -1.19 -4.65 8.67
N ALA A 128 -1.82 -3.53 8.31
CA ALA A 128 -1.12 -2.29 7.98
C ALA A 128 -0.30 -1.75 9.17
N GLU A 129 -0.85 -1.81 10.38
CA GLU A 129 -0.13 -1.42 11.60
C GLU A 129 1.10 -2.31 11.84
N ARG A 130 0.97 -3.63 11.70
CA ARG A 130 2.12 -4.55 11.81
C ARG A 130 3.17 -4.30 10.74
N GLN A 131 2.74 -3.99 9.52
CA GLN A 131 3.65 -3.68 8.43
C GLN A 131 4.41 -2.39 8.70
N ALA A 132 3.73 -1.35 9.20
CA ALA A 132 4.38 -0.11 9.60
C ALA A 132 5.44 -0.33 10.69
N ASP A 133 5.15 -1.10 11.75
CA ASP A 133 6.14 -1.43 12.79
C ASP A 133 7.35 -2.21 12.20
N THR A 134 7.10 -3.16 11.29
CA THR A 134 8.22 -3.87 10.64
C THR A 134 9.06 -2.98 9.74
N ASP A 135 8.44 -2.05 9.03
CA ASP A 135 9.12 -1.13 8.12
C ASP A 135 9.94 -0.11 8.93
N GLU A 136 9.40 0.40 10.04
CA GLU A 136 10.14 1.27 10.98
C GLU A 136 11.37 0.55 11.55
N ARG A 137 11.20 -0.69 12.03
CA ARG A 137 12.32 -1.49 12.56
C ARG A 137 13.37 -1.76 11.49
N ARG A 138 12.97 -2.06 10.25
CA ARG A 138 13.89 -2.26 9.13
C ARG A 138 14.66 -0.98 8.84
N ALA A 139 14.00 0.17 8.79
CA ALA A 139 14.64 1.45 8.57
C ALA A 139 15.70 1.76 9.65
N ILE A 140 15.39 1.49 10.93
CA ILE A 140 16.35 1.69 12.04
C ILE A 140 17.55 0.74 11.92
N LEU A 141 17.32 -0.52 11.54
CA LEU A 141 18.40 -1.50 11.35
C LEU A 141 19.28 -1.13 10.16
N GLU A 142 18.69 -0.71 9.05
CA GLU A 142 19.41 -0.22 7.88
C GLU A 142 20.21 1.04 8.22
N GLU A 143 19.64 1.98 8.97
CA GLU A 143 20.35 3.17 9.44
C GLU A 143 21.56 2.79 10.31
N ASN A 144 21.38 1.83 11.23
CA ASN A 144 22.46 1.40 12.11
C ASN A 144 23.56 0.61 11.39
N ALA A 145 23.20 -0.25 10.43
CA ALA A 145 24.16 -0.97 9.62
C ALA A 145 25.03 -0.01 8.78
N ASN A 146 24.45 1.11 8.35
CA ASN A 146 25.12 2.08 7.48
C ASN A 146 25.96 3.12 8.25
N LYS A 147 26.03 3.05 9.59
CA LYS A 147 26.86 3.93 10.41
C LYS A 147 28.32 3.50 10.37
N PRO A 148 29.26 4.37 9.93
CA PRO A 148 30.69 4.06 9.96
C PRO A 148 31.23 3.94 11.38
N ILE A 149 32.03 2.90 11.63
CA ILE A 149 32.66 2.63 12.92
C ILE A 149 34.15 2.40 12.69
N LEU A 150 34.96 3.44 12.94
CA LEU A 150 36.42 3.35 12.81
C LEU A 150 37.05 2.96 14.15
N VAL A 151 37.65 1.78 14.18
CA VAL A 151 38.35 1.22 15.33
C VAL A 151 39.86 1.42 15.17
N PHE A 152 40.52 1.91 16.21
CA PHE A 152 41.98 2.00 16.24
C PHE A 152 42.59 0.62 16.48
N GLU A 153 43.59 0.25 15.67
CA GLU A 153 44.26 -1.05 15.76
C GLU A 153 45.68 -0.90 16.34
N GLN A 154 46.50 -0.04 15.74
CA GLN A 154 47.92 0.08 16.10
C GLN A 154 48.50 1.43 15.71
N ALA A 155 49.49 1.92 16.46
CA ALA A 155 50.36 3.02 16.07
C ALA A 155 51.83 2.55 16.06
N ASN A 156 52.59 2.91 15.02
CA ASN A 156 53.99 2.55 14.86
C ASN A 156 54.83 3.78 14.49
N THR A 157 56.12 3.71 14.82
CA THR A 157 57.10 4.76 14.56
C THR A 157 58.28 4.18 13.80
N THR A 158 58.66 4.80 12.68
CA THR A 158 59.83 4.41 11.89
C THR A 158 60.72 5.62 11.63
N ASN A 159 62.03 5.45 11.83
CA ASN A 159 63.00 6.49 11.47
C ASN A 159 63.15 6.51 9.95
N THR A 160 63.06 7.69 9.34
CA THR A 160 63.13 7.83 7.87
C THR A 160 64.56 7.78 7.31
N GLY A 161 65.57 7.78 8.19
CA GLY A 161 66.99 7.72 7.81
C GLY A 161 67.52 8.99 7.15
N ILE A 162 66.71 10.04 7.09
CA ILE A 162 67.02 11.36 6.56
C ILE A 162 66.75 12.36 7.70
N ASP A 163 67.79 12.99 8.23
CA ASP A 163 67.72 13.96 9.35
C ASP A 163 67.06 13.40 10.65
N THR A 164 66.71 14.26 11.61
CA THR A 164 65.95 13.89 12.84
C THR A 164 64.47 13.58 12.58
N ASP A 165 64.08 13.33 11.32
CA ASP A 165 62.69 13.09 10.95
C ASP A 165 62.23 11.69 11.38
N ILE A 166 61.01 11.66 11.93
CA ILE A 166 60.35 10.43 12.36
C ILE A 166 59.03 10.30 11.61
N LYS A 167 58.81 9.15 10.99
CA LYS A 167 57.53 8.77 10.39
C LYS A 167 56.67 8.04 11.41
N LEU A 168 55.45 8.51 11.61
CA LEU A 168 54.44 7.90 12.47
C LEU A 168 53.30 7.38 11.61
N THR A 169 52.80 6.20 11.97
CA THR A 169 51.84 5.44 11.18
C THR A 169 50.74 4.93 12.10
N ILE A 170 49.49 5.34 11.87
CA ILE A 170 48.33 4.93 12.67
C ILE A 170 47.40 4.09 11.80
N LYS A 171 47.08 2.88 12.25
CA LYS A 171 46.20 1.94 11.58
C LYS A 171 44.80 1.96 12.19
N PHE A 172 43.80 2.06 11.32
CA PHE A 172 42.38 1.93 11.67
C PHE A 172 41.73 0.81 10.84
N SER A 173 40.77 0.12 11.44
CA SER A 173 39.86 -0.80 10.75
C SER A 173 38.44 -0.24 10.77
N ASN A 174 37.72 -0.32 9.64
CA ASN A 174 36.30 0.02 9.61
C ASN A 174 35.50 -1.25 9.94
N LYS A 175 34.67 -1.19 10.98
CA LYS A 175 33.80 -2.28 11.44
C LYS A 175 32.32 -1.95 11.31
N GLY A 176 31.98 -0.85 10.64
CA GLY A 176 30.62 -0.43 10.36
C GLY A 176 30.44 -0.05 8.89
N GLY A 177 29.42 0.74 8.61
CA GLY A 177 29.11 1.22 7.26
C GLY A 177 30.22 2.04 6.61
N PRO A 178 30.08 2.39 5.33
CA PRO A 178 31.12 3.09 4.59
C PRO A 178 31.34 4.52 5.11
N ALA A 179 32.60 4.91 5.27
CA ALA A 179 33.04 6.27 5.56
C ALA A 179 33.67 6.89 4.31
N LEU A 180 32.99 7.87 3.72
CA LEU A 180 33.34 8.53 2.47
C LEU A 180 33.98 9.90 2.71
N ASN A 181 34.81 10.36 1.76
CA ASN A 181 35.46 11.68 1.78
C ASN A 181 36.20 11.97 3.10
N ALA A 182 36.96 10.99 3.57
CA ALA A 182 37.74 11.11 4.77
C ALA A 182 38.95 12.03 4.57
N GLU A 183 39.07 13.03 5.44
CA GLU A 183 40.13 14.01 5.46
C GLU A 183 40.80 14.02 6.84
N VAL A 184 42.13 14.11 6.84
CA VAL A 184 42.92 14.18 8.07
C VAL A 184 43.49 15.58 8.21
N THR A 185 43.28 16.20 9.37
CA THR A 185 43.86 17.50 9.71
C THR A 185 44.58 17.41 11.05
N SER A 186 45.64 18.20 11.18
CA SER A 186 46.36 18.39 12.44
C SER A 186 46.71 19.87 12.60
N THR A 187 46.73 20.35 13.85
CA THR A 187 46.92 21.76 14.18
C THR A 187 48.35 22.10 14.61
N LEU A 188 49.31 21.19 14.45
CA LEU A 188 50.72 21.42 14.77
C LEU A 188 51.54 21.80 13.53
N GLY A 189 52.37 22.83 13.68
CA GLY A 189 53.14 23.43 12.58
C GLY A 189 54.38 22.64 12.13
N ASP A 190 54.80 21.63 12.89
CA ASP A 190 56.02 20.84 12.63
C ASP A 190 55.73 19.49 11.92
N ILE A 191 54.58 19.40 11.24
CA ILE A 191 54.19 18.23 10.44
C ILE A 191 54.54 18.50 8.98
N ILE A 192 55.35 17.62 8.39
CA ILE A 192 55.92 17.79 7.04
C ILE A 192 55.03 17.18 5.96
N ASP A 193 54.46 16.01 6.23
CA ASP A 193 53.68 15.24 5.28
C ASP A 193 52.56 14.55 6.08
N LEU A 194 51.29 14.80 5.78
CA LEU A 194 50.14 14.15 6.43
C LEU A 194 49.27 13.53 5.35
N LYS A 195 49.19 12.20 5.33
CA LYS A 195 48.51 11.45 4.28
C LYS A 195 47.62 10.37 4.84
N LEU A 196 46.53 10.11 4.11
CA LEU A 196 45.60 9.02 4.37
C LEU A 196 45.66 8.01 3.23
N VAL A 197 45.84 6.73 3.58
CA VAL A 197 45.98 5.63 2.62
C VAL A 197 45.01 4.49 2.99
N PRO A 198 44.14 4.04 2.06
CA PRO A 198 43.84 4.62 0.76
C PRO A 198 43.10 5.97 0.86
N THR A 199 43.22 6.77 -0.20
CA THR A 199 42.65 8.11 -0.28
C THR A 199 41.12 8.07 -0.29
N ASN A 200 40.50 8.91 0.52
CA ASN A 200 39.08 9.28 0.56
C ASN A 200 38.05 8.29 1.13
N ASN A 201 38.06 6.99 0.84
CA ASN A 201 36.90 6.12 1.18
C ASN A 201 37.24 4.85 1.96
N PHE A 202 36.44 4.59 2.99
CA PHE A 202 36.53 3.50 3.94
C PHE A 202 35.30 2.59 3.77
N TYR A 203 35.49 1.31 3.46
CA TYR A 203 34.40 0.34 3.26
C TYR A 203 34.47 -0.77 4.30
N GLU A 204 33.37 -1.49 4.51
CA GLU A 204 33.20 -2.51 5.56
C GLU A 204 34.08 -3.76 5.33
N ASP A 205 34.51 -4.02 4.08
CA ASP A 205 34.96 -5.35 3.65
C ASP A 205 36.36 -5.39 3.02
N SER A 206 37.19 -4.37 3.23
CA SER A 206 38.58 -4.45 2.79
C SER A 206 39.43 -5.02 3.92
N GLU A 207 40.09 -6.16 3.68
CA GLU A 207 41.28 -6.60 4.44
C GLU A 207 42.38 -5.52 4.53
N SER A 208 42.20 -4.40 3.82
CA SER A 208 43.00 -3.19 3.85
C SER A 208 42.77 -2.40 5.15
N PHE A 209 43.83 -2.27 5.93
CA PHE A 209 43.89 -1.27 7.00
C PHE A 209 43.98 0.13 6.40
N TYR A 210 43.31 1.09 7.03
CA TYR A 210 43.44 2.49 6.71
C TYR A 210 44.56 3.09 7.54
N ILE A 211 45.49 3.75 6.86
CA ILE A 211 46.74 4.21 7.45
C ILE A 211 46.80 5.73 7.37
N ILE A 212 46.91 6.37 8.53
CA ILE A 212 47.32 7.77 8.63
C ILE A 212 48.83 7.79 8.77
N GLU A 213 49.53 8.34 7.77
CA GLU A 213 50.97 8.51 7.78
C GLU A 213 51.31 9.98 7.99
N PHE A 214 52.21 10.28 8.92
CA PHE A 214 52.81 11.61 8.98
C PHE A 214 54.26 11.65 9.44
N THR A 215 54.99 12.65 8.96
CA THR A 215 56.40 12.87 9.31
C THR A 215 56.55 14.12 10.16
N THR A 216 57.31 14.04 11.25
CA THR A 216 57.63 15.16 12.14
C THR A 216 59.13 15.22 12.43
N LYS A 217 59.64 16.44 12.65
CA LYS A 217 61.06 16.70 12.94
C LYS A 217 61.50 16.30 14.34
N ASN A 218 60.56 16.10 15.28
CA ASN A 218 60.88 15.81 16.68
C ASN A 218 59.74 15.08 17.43
N ILE A 219 60.00 13.88 17.96
CA ILE A 219 59.07 13.13 18.83
C ILE A 219 58.82 13.84 20.18
N ALA A 220 59.67 14.79 20.60
CA ALA A 220 59.56 15.46 21.89
C ALA A 220 58.32 16.37 22.04
N GLN A 221 57.56 16.61 20.96
CA GLN A 221 56.35 17.44 20.97
C GLN A 221 55.04 16.63 21.02
N LEU A 222 55.05 15.44 21.60
CA LEU A 222 53.82 14.74 21.96
C LEU A 222 53.14 15.50 23.12
N PRO A 223 51.80 15.68 23.11
CA PRO A 223 50.83 15.03 22.24
C PRO A 223 50.50 15.77 20.93
N ILE A 224 50.32 15.02 19.84
CA ILE A 224 49.92 15.54 18.52
C ILE A 224 48.40 15.34 18.35
N PRO A 225 47.59 16.42 18.23
CA PRO A 225 46.17 16.28 17.93
C PRO A 225 45.98 15.88 16.47
N ILE A 226 45.17 14.85 16.25
CA ILE A 226 44.76 14.39 14.92
C ILE A 226 43.24 14.42 14.87
N THR A 227 42.73 15.08 13.85
CA THR A 227 41.30 15.14 13.55
C THR A 227 41.06 14.44 12.22
N LEU A 228 40.24 13.40 12.25
CA LEU A 228 39.77 12.68 11.08
C LEU A 228 38.30 13.02 10.88
N ASP A 229 38.01 13.75 9.80
CA ASP A 229 36.66 14.13 9.38
C ASP A 229 36.24 13.22 8.23
N TYR A 230 35.03 12.66 8.27
CA TYR A 230 34.52 11.80 7.20
C TYR A 230 33.00 11.82 7.17
N SER A 231 32.42 11.40 6.05
CA SER A 231 30.97 11.34 5.84
C SER A 231 30.48 9.89 5.83
N GLY A 232 29.33 9.60 6.44
CA GLY A 232 28.64 8.34 6.20
C GLY A 232 28.03 8.30 4.80
N SER A 233 27.61 7.12 4.36
CA SER A 233 26.72 6.91 3.19
C SER A 233 25.51 7.85 3.14
N ASN A 234 24.93 8.20 4.29
CA ASN A 234 23.80 9.13 4.40
C ASN A 234 24.23 10.62 4.41
N GLN A 235 25.47 10.94 4.01
CA GLN A 235 26.07 12.29 4.05
C GLN A 235 26.18 12.91 5.46
N GLN A 236 25.95 12.14 6.53
CA GLN A 236 26.17 12.59 7.90
C GLN A 236 27.66 12.76 8.17
N LEU A 237 28.05 13.86 8.80
CA LEU A 237 29.46 14.18 9.07
C LEU A 237 29.88 13.70 10.46
N TYR A 238 30.95 12.91 10.47
CA TYR A 238 31.57 12.34 11.65
C TYR A 238 32.96 12.94 11.83
N ARG A 239 33.37 13.12 13.10
CA ARG A 239 34.72 13.54 13.45
C ARG A 239 35.27 12.68 14.56
N HIS A 240 36.43 12.10 14.27
CA HIS A 240 37.27 11.47 15.26
C HIS A 240 38.34 12.47 15.66
N LYS A 241 38.31 12.89 16.93
CA LYS A 241 39.44 13.61 17.51
C LYS A 241 40.23 12.64 18.36
N GLY A 242 41.54 12.66 18.21
CA GLY A 242 42.41 11.95 19.12
C GLY A 242 43.74 12.64 19.27
N PHE A 243 44.51 12.14 20.22
CA PHE A 243 45.85 12.60 20.49
C PHE A 243 46.79 11.43 20.34
N LEU A 244 47.82 11.62 19.53
CA LEU A 244 48.93 10.72 19.53
C LEU A 244 49.85 11.10 20.70
N SER A 245 50.11 10.19 21.62
CA SER A 245 50.97 10.41 22.79
C SER A 245 51.77 9.14 23.11
N LYS A 246 52.79 9.24 23.97
CA LYS A 246 53.48 8.08 24.52
C LYS A 246 52.65 7.46 25.64
N ASP A 247 52.45 6.15 25.59
CA ASP A 247 51.92 5.35 26.70
C ASP A 247 52.99 5.17 27.79
N LYS A 248 52.61 4.62 28.95
CA LYS A 248 53.46 4.43 30.13
C LYS A 248 54.72 3.59 29.88
N THR A 249 54.76 2.83 28.78
CA THR A 249 55.92 2.04 28.34
C THR A 249 56.75 2.73 27.24
N ASP A 250 56.57 4.04 27.05
CA ASP A 250 57.22 4.87 26.02
C ASP A 250 56.86 4.51 24.56
N ASN A 251 55.84 3.68 24.36
CA ASN A 251 55.30 3.35 23.04
C ASN A 251 54.33 4.43 22.57
N VAL A 252 54.33 4.75 21.29
CA VAL A 252 53.36 5.67 20.70
C VAL A 252 51.97 5.00 20.69
N ALA A 253 50.97 5.67 21.25
CA ALA A 253 49.59 5.25 21.29
C ALA A 253 48.65 6.38 20.83
N PHE A 254 47.52 6.00 20.25
CA PHE A 254 46.46 6.93 19.86
C PHE A 254 45.34 6.88 20.90
N PHE A 255 45.09 8.00 21.57
CA PHE A 255 44.00 8.14 22.52
C PHE A 255 42.81 8.77 21.81
N ASN A 256 41.73 8.00 21.62
CA ASN A 256 40.60 8.40 20.79
C ASN A 256 39.39 8.90 21.60
N ALA A 257 38.63 9.83 21.02
CA ALA A 257 37.25 10.12 21.39
C ALA A 257 36.43 10.32 20.11
N GLN A 258 35.49 9.41 19.84
CA GLN A 258 34.54 9.55 18.72
C GLN A 258 33.38 10.46 19.17
N LYS A 259 33.07 11.49 18.36
CA LYS A 259 31.91 12.36 18.62
C LYS A 259 31.19 12.67 17.31
N LEU A 260 29.87 12.40 17.26
CA LEU A 260 28.99 12.85 16.18
C LEU A 260 28.97 14.39 16.18
N ILE A 261 29.27 15.03 15.04
CA ILE A 261 29.25 16.51 14.95
C ILE A 261 27.88 17.01 14.52
N TYR A 262 27.29 16.38 13.49
CA TYR A 262 26.06 16.86 12.89
C TYR A 262 25.34 15.73 12.12
N SER A 263 24.07 15.50 12.43
CA SER A 263 23.17 14.71 11.60
C SER A 263 22.42 15.66 10.67
N ILE A 264 22.60 15.52 9.36
CA ILE A 264 21.65 16.12 8.41
C ILE A 264 20.39 15.27 8.50
N THR A 265 19.45 15.66 9.36
CA THR A 265 18.09 15.12 9.31
C THR A 265 17.50 15.67 8.02
N VAL A 266 17.48 14.86 6.96
CA VAL A 266 16.68 15.18 5.78
C VAL A 266 15.24 15.11 6.25
N ASP A 267 14.72 16.27 6.62
CA ASP A 267 13.34 16.46 7.04
C ASP A 267 12.45 16.13 5.84
N ALA A 268 12.02 14.87 5.76
CA ALA A 268 11.03 14.39 4.82
C ALA A 268 9.63 14.87 5.22
N SER A 269 9.50 16.14 5.62
CA SER A 269 8.22 16.82 5.83
C SER A 269 7.82 17.53 4.54
N ARG A 270 7.51 16.74 3.52
CA ARG A 270 6.90 17.20 2.27
C ARG A 270 5.41 17.44 2.52
N GLY A 271 4.97 18.70 2.38
CA GLY A 271 3.66 19.02 1.80
C GLY A 271 2.47 19.10 2.76
N LYS A 272 2.30 20.25 3.42
CA LYS A 272 0.97 20.85 3.62
C LYS A 272 0.96 22.29 3.09
N GLU A 273 1.01 22.40 1.77
CA GLU A 273 0.40 23.52 1.07
C GLU A 273 -1.09 23.19 0.86
N LYS A 274 -1.95 23.87 1.61
CA LYS A 274 -3.41 24.05 1.42
C LYS A 274 -3.84 24.89 2.64
N GLY A 275 -4.23 26.15 2.57
CA GLY A 275 -4.59 27.02 1.47
C GLY A 275 -5.59 28.04 2.04
N ARG A 276 -5.59 29.24 1.47
CA ARG A 276 -6.77 30.10 1.28
C ARG A 276 -7.24 30.98 2.46
N ASN A 277 -6.98 32.28 2.27
CA ASN A 277 -7.85 33.45 2.48
C ASN A 277 -9.03 33.34 3.46
N GLY A 278 -9.00 34.25 4.43
CA GLY A 278 -10.12 34.75 5.21
C GLY A 278 -9.64 35.96 6.00
#